data_AF-A0A9P6SGP4-F1
#
_entry.id   AF-A0A9P6SGP4-F1
#
_cell.length_a   1.000
_cell.length_b   1.000
_cell.length_c   1.000
_cell.angle_alpha   90.00
_cell.angle_beta   90.00
_cell.angle_gamma   90.00
#
_symmetry.space_group_name_H-M   'P 1'
#
loop_
_entity.id
_entity.type
_entity.pdbx_description
1 polymer ?
#
loop_
_entity_poly.entity_id
_entity_poly.type
_entity_poly.pdbx_seq_one_letter_code
_entity_poly.pdbx_strand_id
1 'polypeptide(L)'
;MNDLDDDDYSTADPSDSESDDAPNIDMSFGVNTRVFLADGTTKRIKNIQPGDYVLGSDRTPRLVIGTSIGSSPMIQVRELTQNAAHVSDSTLGLVTFTFTPKQSLHLTTAQVQSVHVHHNAKRGQYTASFHRLKRVHDSMVVVHSTKTFQDAKPNAKREADAFAHNRSKDVICWNLPMERHHLVSKAIQLQTYHLTAAIDFGTGHLRYHALKSGFTDVSGMQEKLAYIWGTWTGDGNSFHTSIAVNLKDREQIARIDDVCYDL
;
A
#
# COMPACT_ATOMS: atom_id res chain seq x y z
N MET A 1 -46.08 11.35 -25.76
CA MET A 1 -46.29 12.56 -26.57
C MET A 1 -47.15 13.48 -25.72
N ASN A 2 -46.47 14.43 -25.09
CA ASN A 2 -46.93 15.73 -24.58
C ASN A 2 -45.80 16.24 -23.69
N ASP A 3 -44.88 16.95 -24.33
CA ASP A 3 -44.00 17.94 -23.74
C ASP A 3 -44.86 19.11 -23.24
N LEU A 4 -44.49 19.69 -22.08
CA LEU A 4 -44.74 21.09 -21.73
C LEU A 4 -43.68 21.53 -20.71
N ASP A 5 -42.65 22.17 -21.25
CA ASP A 5 -42.11 23.50 -20.94
C ASP A 5 -41.56 23.87 -19.52
N ASP A 6 -40.29 24.27 -19.58
CA ASP A 6 -39.58 25.29 -18.79
C ASP A 6 -40.40 26.61 -18.68
N ASP A 7 -40.29 27.54 -17.72
CA ASP A 7 -39.20 28.21 -16.99
C ASP A 7 -39.79 28.63 -15.58
N ASP A 8 -39.10 29.08 -14.53
CA ASP A 8 -38.32 30.31 -14.47
C ASP A 8 -37.78 30.66 -13.05
N TYR A 9 -36.67 31.40 -13.03
CA TYR A 9 -35.91 32.08 -11.96
C TYR A 9 -36.17 31.83 -10.46
N SER A 10 -35.15 31.30 -9.77
CA SER A 10 -34.80 31.76 -8.43
C SER A 10 -33.31 32.12 -8.38
N THR A 11 -33.06 33.43 -8.36
CA THR A 11 -31.78 34.05 -7.99
C THR A 11 -31.52 33.81 -6.51
N ALA A 12 -30.74 32.76 -6.21
CA ALA A 12 -30.04 32.63 -4.95
C ALA A 12 -28.57 33.00 -5.18
N ASP A 13 -28.19 34.09 -4.54
CA ASP A 13 -26.84 34.66 -4.42
C ASP A 13 -25.85 33.60 -3.89
N PRO A 14 -24.78 33.22 -4.62
CA PRO A 14 -23.75 32.34 -4.11
C PRO A 14 -22.54 33.19 -3.69
N SER A 15 -22.74 34.08 -2.73
CA SER A 15 -21.63 34.67 -1.96
C SER A 15 -21.64 34.03 -0.58
N ASP A 16 -20.53 33.32 -0.29
CA ASP A 16 -20.18 32.61 0.96
C ASP A 16 -20.17 31.07 0.85
N SER A 17 -19.44 30.55 -0.14
CA SER A 17 -18.77 29.26 0.00
C SER A 17 -17.32 29.49 0.44
N GLU A 18 -17.13 29.78 1.72
CA GLU A 18 -15.82 29.69 2.36
C GLU A 18 -15.29 28.25 2.18
N SER A 19 -14.21 28.14 1.40
CA SER A 19 -13.19 27.08 1.42
C SER A 19 -13.48 25.82 2.25
N ASP A 20 -14.22 24.88 1.67
CA ASP A 20 -14.33 23.50 2.18
C ASP A 20 -13.62 22.50 1.22
N ASP A 21 -12.58 22.98 0.54
CA ASP A 21 -11.76 22.22 -0.41
C ASP A 21 -10.66 21.38 0.25
N ALA A 22 -10.61 21.32 1.58
CA ALA A 22 -9.77 20.34 2.24
C ALA A 22 -10.48 18.98 2.17
N PRO A 23 -9.91 17.95 1.50
CA PRO A 23 -10.49 16.61 1.57
C PRO A 23 -10.51 16.21 3.04
N ASN A 24 -11.71 16.14 3.63
CA ASN A 24 -11.90 15.69 4.99
C ASN A 24 -11.66 14.18 5.01
N ILE A 25 -10.39 13.78 5.15
CA ILE A 25 -10.00 12.38 5.26
C ILE A 25 -10.23 11.98 6.71
N ASP A 26 -11.47 11.63 7.05
CA ASP A 26 -11.78 11.02 8.34
C ASP A 26 -11.21 9.59 8.35
N MET A 27 -10.13 9.39 9.12
CA MET A 27 -9.53 8.08 9.35
C MET A 27 -9.63 7.71 10.82
N SER A 28 -10.33 6.62 11.10
CA SER A 28 -10.66 6.19 12.45
C SER A 28 -10.02 4.83 12.73
N PHE A 29 -8.99 4.84 13.57
CA PHE A 29 -8.20 3.66 13.92
C PHE A 29 -8.41 3.22 15.36
N GLY A 30 -8.08 1.96 15.65
CA GLY A 30 -8.04 1.46 17.02
C GLY A 30 -7.04 2.24 17.87
N VAL A 31 -7.36 2.47 19.15
CA VAL A 31 -6.66 3.38 20.07
C VAL A 31 -5.14 3.15 20.21
N ASN A 32 -4.67 1.93 19.94
CA ASN A 32 -3.25 1.55 20.04
C ASN A 32 -2.51 1.55 18.69
N THR A 33 -3.17 1.91 17.59
CA THR A 33 -2.55 2.00 16.26
C THR A 33 -1.40 3.00 16.30
N ARG A 34 -0.24 2.61 15.75
CA ARG A 34 0.91 3.50 15.60
C ARG A 34 0.91 4.12 14.21
N VAL A 35 1.22 5.40 14.15
CA VAL A 35 1.32 6.18 12.91
C VAL A 35 2.76 6.69 12.79
N PHE A 36 3.29 6.70 11.57
CA PHE A 36 4.57 7.33 11.28
C PHE A 36 4.42 8.85 11.23
N LEU A 37 5.29 9.54 11.95
CA LEU A 37 5.44 10.98 11.86
C LEU A 37 6.39 11.34 10.72
N ALA A 38 6.33 12.59 10.25
CA ALA A 38 7.19 13.11 9.20
C ALA A 38 8.68 13.13 9.57
N ASP A 39 9.00 13.14 10.88
CA ASP A 39 10.37 13.04 11.41
C ASP A 39 10.88 11.59 11.46
N GLY A 40 10.04 10.63 11.07
CA GLY A 40 10.38 9.22 11.05
C GLY A 40 10.12 8.45 12.34
N THR A 41 9.72 9.13 13.40
CA THR A 41 9.31 8.48 14.64
C THR A 41 7.90 7.88 14.50
N THR A 42 7.48 7.09 15.49
CA THR A 42 6.11 6.58 15.55
C THR A 42 5.40 7.11 16.78
N LYS A 43 4.14 7.50 16.60
CA LYS A 43 3.27 7.97 17.69
C LYS A 43 1.99 7.13 17.70
N ARG A 44 1.45 6.83 18.88
CA ARG A 44 0.13 6.18 18.97
C ARG A 44 -0.93 7.17 18.50
N ILE A 45 -1.94 6.71 17.76
CA ILE A 45 -3.01 7.55 17.22
C ILE A 45 -3.70 8.38 18.30
N LYS A 46 -3.92 7.81 19.50
CA LYS A 46 -4.51 8.49 20.65
C LYS A 46 -3.68 9.66 21.21
N ASN A 47 -2.40 9.74 20.84
CA ASN A 47 -1.46 10.77 21.29
C ASN A 47 -1.12 11.76 20.15
N ILE A 48 -1.71 11.60 18.96
CA ILE A 48 -1.61 12.57 17.87
C ILE A 48 -2.41 13.82 18.27
N GLN A 49 -1.87 15.00 17.98
CA GLN A 49 -2.50 16.28 18.28
C GLN A 49 -2.54 17.16 17.02
N PRO A 50 -3.50 18.09 16.93
CA PRO A 50 -3.44 19.14 15.92
C PRO A 50 -2.09 19.86 15.95
N GLY A 51 -1.48 20.08 14.79
CA GLY A 51 -0.13 20.61 14.66
C GLY A 51 0.97 19.56 14.45
N ASP A 52 0.71 18.27 14.75
CA ASP A 52 1.63 17.19 14.40
C ASP A 52 1.72 17.04 12.86
N TYR A 53 2.88 16.59 12.37
CA TYR A 53 3.07 16.22 10.96
C TYR A 53 3.19 14.71 10.83
N VAL A 54 2.23 14.07 10.16
CA VAL A 54 2.25 12.64 9.85
C VAL A 54 2.87 12.38 8.48
N LEU A 55 3.41 11.17 8.27
CA LEU A 55 4.02 10.79 7.00
C LEU A 55 2.95 10.33 6.00
N GLY A 56 2.85 11.01 4.86
CA GLY A 56 2.02 10.60 3.73
C GLY A 56 2.58 9.37 2.99
N SER A 57 1.71 8.66 2.26
CA SER A 57 2.12 7.53 1.40
C SER A 57 3.05 7.96 0.26
N ASP A 58 3.00 9.23 -0.12
CA ASP A 58 3.88 9.93 -1.06
C ASP A 58 5.17 10.45 -0.42
N ARG A 59 5.44 10.08 0.84
CA ARG A 59 6.62 10.48 1.62
C ARG A 59 6.66 11.96 1.97
N THR A 60 5.56 12.68 1.77
CA THR A 60 5.45 14.10 2.14
C THR A 60 4.83 14.25 3.53
N PRO A 61 5.26 15.26 4.33
CA PRO A 61 4.61 15.57 5.60
C PRO A 61 3.17 16.04 5.40
N ARG A 62 2.24 15.58 6.25
CA ARG A 62 0.83 16.01 6.28
C ARG A 62 0.50 16.58 7.64
N LEU A 63 0.03 17.83 7.66
CA LEU A 63 -0.39 18.51 8.88
C LEU A 63 -1.69 17.92 9.42
N VAL A 64 -1.71 17.58 10.70
CA VAL A 64 -2.93 17.23 11.41
C VAL A 64 -3.67 18.51 11.80
N ILE A 65 -4.83 18.74 11.19
CA ILE A 65 -5.68 19.91 11.47
C ILE A 65 -6.63 19.71 12.66
N GLY A 66 -6.95 18.46 12.99
CA GLY A 66 -7.96 18.12 13.98
C GLY A 66 -7.90 16.64 14.37
N THR A 67 -8.53 16.30 15.50
CA THR A 67 -8.65 14.92 15.98
C THR A 67 -10.07 14.67 16.46
N SER A 68 -10.65 13.54 16.06
CA SER A 68 -11.96 13.08 16.53
C SER A 68 -11.80 11.83 17.40
N ILE A 69 -12.72 11.64 18.34
CA ILE A 69 -12.80 10.46 19.20
C ILE A 69 -14.24 9.96 19.16
N GLY A 70 -14.42 8.65 18.99
CA GLY A 70 -15.73 8.03 18.96
C GLY A 70 -15.69 6.55 19.26
N SER A 71 -16.86 5.93 19.21
CA SER A 71 -17.03 4.49 19.34
C SER A 71 -17.73 3.95 18.09
N SER A 72 -17.21 2.85 17.55
CA SER A 72 -17.75 2.18 16.37
C SER A 72 -17.37 0.70 16.39
N PRO A 73 -18.12 -0.18 15.72
CA PRO A 73 -17.61 -1.51 15.38
C PRO A 73 -16.27 -1.39 14.64
N MET A 74 -15.34 -2.29 14.93
CA MET A 74 -13.99 -2.26 14.37
C MET A 74 -13.72 -3.52 13.56
N ILE A 75 -12.93 -3.39 12.49
CA ILE A 75 -12.41 -4.50 11.70
C ILE A 75 -10.91 -4.56 11.89
N GLN A 76 -10.39 -5.76 12.13
CA GLN A 76 -8.96 -6.03 12.13
C GLN A 76 -8.54 -6.51 10.75
N VAL A 77 -7.54 -5.87 10.18
CA VAL A 77 -6.84 -6.30 8.96
C VAL A 77 -5.56 -6.98 9.41
N ARG A 78 -5.33 -8.17 8.86
CA ARG A 78 -4.13 -8.96 9.08
C ARG A 78 -3.63 -9.49 7.75
N GLU A 79 -2.34 -9.35 7.53
CA GLU A 79 -1.65 -9.97 6.41
C GLU A 79 -1.82 -11.50 6.43
N LEU A 80 -2.20 -12.06 5.28
CA LEU A 80 -2.31 -13.51 5.11
C LEU A 80 -0.93 -14.09 4.77
N THR A 81 -0.47 -15.06 5.55
CA THR A 81 0.78 -15.77 5.29
C THR A 81 0.56 -17.29 5.22
N GLN A 82 1.44 -17.98 4.49
CA GLN A 82 1.36 -19.44 4.32
C GLN A 82 1.57 -20.21 5.64
N ASN A 83 2.14 -19.57 6.67
CA ASN A 83 2.51 -20.18 7.95
C ASN A 83 1.60 -19.75 9.12
N ALA A 84 0.30 -19.58 8.87
CA ALA A 84 -0.66 -19.13 9.89
C ALA A 84 -0.84 -20.11 11.09
N ALA A 85 -0.39 -21.36 10.97
CA ALA A 85 -0.68 -22.42 11.94
C ALA A 85 0.22 -22.44 13.19
N HIS A 86 1.35 -21.72 13.22
CA HIS A 86 2.38 -21.91 14.26
C HIS A 86 2.75 -20.66 15.06
N VAL A 87 1.98 -19.59 14.97
CA VAL A 87 2.47 -18.30 15.44
C VAL A 87 1.41 -17.58 16.25
N SER A 88 1.64 -17.50 17.58
CA SER A 88 0.90 -16.61 18.48
C SER A 88 0.92 -15.19 17.92
N ASP A 89 -0.13 -14.41 18.19
CA ASP A 89 -0.38 -13.02 17.74
C ASP A 89 0.76 -12.01 18.01
N SER A 90 1.90 -12.45 18.55
CA SER A 90 3.04 -11.66 18.98
C SER A 90 4.23 -11.64 18.02
N THR A 91 4.12 -12.16 16.79
CA THR A 91 5.30 -12.14 15.88
C THR A 91 5.49 -10.84 15.15
N LEU A 92 6.69 -10.31 15.36
CA LEU A 92 7.32 -9.23 14.61
C LEU A 92 7.24 -9.53 13.10
N GLY A 93 6.67 -8.60 12.33
CA GLY A 93 6.81 -8.57 10.87
C GLY A 93 5.51 -8.62 10.07
N LEU A 94 4.37 -8.99 10.66
CA LEU A 94 3.09 -9.01 9.95
C LEU A 94 2.40 -7.64 9.98
N VAL A 95 1.90 -7.19 8.83
CA VAL A 95 1.08 -5.99 8.76
C VAL A 95 -0.28 -6.25 9.41
N THR A 96 -0.53 -5.60 10.54
CA THR A 96 -1.80 -5.68 11.26
C THR A 96 -2.24 -4.29 11.73
N PHE A 97 -3.50 -3.95 11.49
CA PHE A 97 -4.12 -2.73 12.01
C PHE A 97 -5.63 -2.89 12.17
N THR A 98 -6.23 -2.03 12.97
CA THR A 98 -7.67 -2.08 13.28
C THR A 98 -8.28 -0.72 12.99
N PHE A 99 -9.42 -0.70 12.30
CA PHE A 99 -10.04 0.53 11.84
C PHE A 99 -11.56 0.39 11.67
N THR A 100 -12.28 1.48 11.43
CA THR A 100 -13.75 1.46 11.31
C THR A 100 -14.22 0.99 9.93
N PRO A 101 -15.32 0.22 9.82
CA PRO A 101 -15.84 -0.29 8.55
C PRO A 101 -16.22 0.77 7.52
N LYS A 102 -16.56 1.99 7.98
CA LYS A 102 -16.95 3.11 7.10
C LYS A 102 -15.78 3.68 6.31
N GLN A 103 -14.57 3.56 6.85
CA GLN A 103 -13.37 4.05 6.20
C GLN A 103 -13.07 3.20 4.95
N SER A 104 -12.66 3.89 3.88
CA SER A 104 -12.24 3.25 2.65
C SER A 104 -10.79 2.78 2.74
N LEU A 105 -10.53 1.55 2.32
CA LEU A 105 -9.17 1.08 2.08
C LEU A 105 -8.75 1.38 0.64
N HIS A 106 -7.50 1.80 0.48
CA HIS A 106 -6.82 1.87 -0.81
C HIS A 106 -6.37 0.45 -1.20
N LEU A 107 -7.05 -0.13 -2.18
CA LEU A 107 -6.86 -1.51 -2.61
C LEU A 107 -6.27 -1.54 -4.02
N THR A 108 -5.54 -2.61 -4.28
CA THR A 108 -4.98 -2.92 -5.59
C THR A 108 -5.45 -4.31 -6.00
N THR A 109 -6.03 -4.43 -7.18
CA THR A 109 -6.41 -5.73 -7.76
C THR A 109 -5.57 -5.98 -8.99
N ALA A 110 -4.87 -7.11 -9.01
CA ALA A 110 -4.18 -7.55 -10.20
C ALA A 110 -5.17 -7.77 -11.35
N GLN A 111 -4.85 -7.26 -12.53
CA GLN A 111 -5.55 -7.71 -13.72
C GLN A 111 -5.05 -9.11 -14.05
N VAL A 112 -5.97 -10.00 -14.44
CA VAL A 112 -5.60 -11.31 -14.94
C VAL A 112 -4.67 -11.10 -16.12
N GLN A 113 -3.41 -11.53 -16.00
CA GLN A 113 -2.33 -11.34 -16.99
C GLN A 113 -2.66 -11.88 -18.38
N SER A 114 -3.75 -12.61 -18.46
CA SER A 114 -4.35 -13.16 -19.65
C SER A 114 -5.82 -12.77 -19.66
N VAL A 115 -6.16 -11.77 -20.46
CA VAL A 115 -7.50 -11.74 -21.05
C VAL A 115 -7.59 -12.99 -21.93
N HIS A 116 -7.89 -14.13 -21.30
CA HIS A 116 -7.93 -15.42 -21.98
C HIS A 116 -9.13 -15.40 -22.90
N VAL A 117 -8.87 -15.61 -24.18
CA VAL A 117 -9.90 -15.91 -25.15
C VAL A 117 -10.19 -17.40 -25.05
N HIS A 118 -11.30 -17.75 -24.40
CA HIS A 118 -11.77 -19.12 -24.33
C HIS A 118 -12.77 -19.39 -25.46
N HIS A 119 -12.52 -20.43 -26.26
CA HIS A 119 -13.46 -20.89 -27.27
C HIS A 119 -14.46 -21.87 -26.66
N ASN A 120 -15.75 -21.53 -26.72
CA ASN A 120 -16.83 -22.43 -26.32
C ASN A 120 -17.44 -23.07 -27.57
N ALA A 121 -16.91 -24.21 -27.97
CA ALA A 121 -17.35 -24.94 -29.16
C ALA A 121 -18.84 -25.31 -29.14
N LYS A 122 -19.45 -25.52 -27.96
CA LYS A 122 -20.90 -25.83 -27.84
C LYS A 122 -21.80 -24.64 -28.14
N ARG A 123 -21.29 -23.42 -27.94
CA ARG A 123 -22.04 -22.17 -28.15
C ARG A 123 -21.56 -21.39 -29.38
N GLY A 124 -20.51 -21.86 -30.06
CA GLY A 124 -19.94 -21.18 -31.22
C GLY A 124 -19.51 -19.75 -30.89
N GLN A 125 -18.80 -19.54 -29.77
CA GLN A 125 -18.34 -18.21 -29.40
C GLN A 125 -16.96 -18.22 -28.74
N TYR A 126 -16.19 -17.17 -28.99
CA TYR A 126 -15.00 -16.78 -28.24
C TYR A 126 -15.38 -15.84 -27.09
N THR A 127 -14.84 -16.07 -25.90
CA THR A 127 -15.12 -15.25 -24.70
C THR A 127 -13.83 -14.70 -24.13
N ALA A 128 -13.74 -13.38 -24.01
CA ALA A 128 -12.64 -12.67 -23.38
C ALA A 128 -13.04 -12.25 -21.97
N SER A 129 -12.30 -12.71 -20.95
CA SER A 129 -12.53 -12.39 -19.54
C SER A 129 -11.56 -11.33 -19.04
N PHE A 130 -12.04 -10.34 -18.29
CA PHE A 130 -11.21 -9.23 -17.82
C PHE A 130 -11.78 -8.60 -16.53
N HIS A 131 -10.95 -7.83 -15.83
CA HIS A 131 -11.37 -7.07 -14.67
C HIS A 131 -11.64 -5.61 -15.04
N ARG A 132 -12.64 -5.01 -14.42
CA ARG A 132 -12.92 -3.58 -14.57
C ARG A 132 -13.60 -3.02 -13.34
N LEU A 133 -13.51 -1.71 -13.16
CA LEU A 133 -14.36 -1.00 -12.22
C LEU A 133 -15.79 -0.90 -12.75
N LYS A 134 -16.75 -1.12 -11.85
CA LYS A 134 -18.17 -0.96 -12.10
C LYS A 134 -18.81 -0.32 -10.87
N ARG A 135 -19.73 0.62 -11.10
CA ARG A 135 -20.55 1.19 -10.03
C ARG A 135 -21.63 0.19 -9.61
N VAL A 136 -21.71 -0.09 -8.30
CA VAL A 136 -22.69 -0.97 -7.66
C VAL A 136 -23.15 -0.28 -6.37
N HIS A 137 -24.43 0.09 -6.27
CA HIS A 137 -25.00 0.82 -5.13
C HIS A 137 -24.10 1.98 -4.66
N ASP A 138 -23.74 2.85 -5.60
CA ASP A 138 -22.85 4.02 -5.42
C ASP A 138 -21.41 3.75 -5.00
N SER A 139 -20.98 2.48 -5.00
CA SER A 139 -19.58 2.10 -4.79
C SER A 139 -18.92 1.72 -6.10
N MET A 140 -17.69 2.16 -6.32
CA MET A 140 -16.86 1.62 -7.40
C MET A 140 -16.23 0.33 -6.92
N VAL A 141 -16.58 -0.80 -7.54
CA VAL A 141 -16.05 -2.13 -7.20
C VAL A 141 -15.41 -2.78 -8.42
N VAL A 142 -14.33 -3.53 -8.19
CA VAL A 142 -13.74 -4.36 -9.25
C VAL A 142 -14.60 -5.60 -9.45
N VAL A 143 -14.99 -5.83 -10.71
CA VAL A 143 -15.81 -6.98 -11.10
C VAL A 143 -15.12 -7.78 -12.19
N HIS A 144 -15.34 -9.08 -12.17
CA HIS A 144 -15.08 -9.95 -13.31
C HIS A 144 -16.11 -9.66 -14.41
N SER A 145 -15.65 -9.35 -15.61
CA SER A 145 -16.49 -9.09 -16.78
C SER A 145 -16.05 -9.96 -17.95
N THR A 146 -17.01 -10.33 -18.78
CA THR A 146 -16.75 -11.09 -20.00
C THR A 146 -17.30 -10.35 -21.21
N LYS A 147 -16.62 -10.48 -22.34
CA LYS A 147 -17.11 -10.05 -23.65
C LYS A 147 -17.08 -11.23 -24.60
N THR A 148 -18.18 -11.48 -25.29
CA THR A 148 -18.33 -12.61 -26.21
C THR A 148 -18.29 -12.15 -27.66
N PHE A 149 -17.72 -13.00 -28.51
CA PHE A 149 -17.56 -12.80 -29.95
C PHE A 149 -18.06 -14.05 -30.65
N GLN A 150 -19.09 -13.91 -31.49
CA GLN A 150 -19.77 -15.03 -32.13
C GLN A 150 -18.94 -15.58 -33.28
N ASP A 151 -18.70 -16.89 -33.31
CA ASP A 151 -17.85 -17.57 -34.32
C ASP A 151 -18.40 -17.47 -35.74
N ALA A 152 -19.71 -17.19 -35.88
CA ALA A 152 -20.34 -16.94 -37.17
C ALA A 152 -19.73 -15.73 -37.92
N LYS A 153 -18.98 -14.87 -37.23
CA LYS A 153 -18.25 -13.76 -37.85
C LYS A 153 -16.86 -14.23 -38.30
N PRO A 154 -16.44 -13.93 -39.55
CA PRO A 154 -15.20 -14.43 -40.13
C PRO A 154 -13.92 -14.02 -39.38
N ASN A 155 -13.99 -13.02 -38.49
CA ASN A 155 -12.86 -12.52 -37.70
C ASN A 155 -13.07 -12.63 -36.18
N ALA A 156 -14.04 -13.41 -35.70
CA ALA A 156 -14.42 -13.44 -34.29
C ALA A 156 -13.25 -13.71 -33.33
N LYS A 157 -12.38 -14.66 -33.68
CA LYS A 157 -11.17 -14.96 -32.91
C LYS A 157 -10.20 -13.77 -32.88
N ARG A 158 -9.90 -13.21 -34.05
CA ARG A 158 -8.99 -12.07 -34.19
C ARG A 158 -9.50 -10.84 -33.45
N GLU A 159 -10.81 -10.59 -33.47
CA GLU A 159 -11.45 -9.51 -32.71
C GLU A 159 -11.38 -9.75 -31.19
N ALA A 160 -11.59 -10.99 -30.75
CA ALA A 160 -11.44 -11.36 -29.34
C ALA A 160 -10.00 -11.18 -28.86
N ASP A 161 -9.03 -11.63 -29.66
CA ASP A 161 -7.60 -11.50 -29.38
C ASP A 161 -7.16 -10.01 -29.40
N ALA A 162 -7.64 -9.22 -30.36
CA ALA A 162 -7.37 -7.78 -30.41
C ALA A 162 -8.00 -7.05 -29.21
N PHE A 163 -9.22 -7.42 -28.81
CA PHE A 163 -9.85 -6.88 -27.61
C PHE A 163 -9.05 -7.22 -26.35
N ALA A 164 -8.54 -8.46 -26.25
CA ALA A 164 -7.68 -8.91 -25.17
C ALA A 164 -6.36 -8.13 -25.11
N HIS A 165 -5.72 -7.94 -26.27
CA HIS A 165 -4.42 -7.29 -26.38
C HIS A 165 -4.48 -5.79 -26.07
N ASN A 166 -5.58 -5.11 -26.43
CA ASN A 166 -5.75 -3.67 -26.20
C ASN A 166 -6.16 -3.33 -24.75
N ARG A 167 -6.18 -4.30 -23.84
CA ARG A 167 -6.46 -4.03 -22.42
C ARG A 167 -5.17 -3.73 -21.68
N SER A 168 -5.23 -2.71 -20.82
CA SER A 168 -4.16 -2.45 -19.86
C SER A 168 -3.94 -3.70 -19.02
N LYS A 169 -2.67 -4.05 -18.83
CA LYS A 169 -2.24 -5.13 -17.94
C LYS A 169 -1.87 -4.60 -16.55
N ASP A 170 -2.02 -3.30 -16.35
CA ASP A 170 -1.70 -2.64 -15.10
C ASP A 170 -2.72 -3.02 -14.04
N VAL A 171 -2.29 -2.97 -12.79
CA VAL A 171 -3.16 -3.19 -11.64
C VAL A 171 -4.26 -2.13 -11.59
N ILE A 172 -5.42 -2.50 -11.06
CA ILE A 172 -6.50 -1.54 -10.81
C ILE A 172 -6.33 -1.04 -9.37
N CYS A 173 -6.04 0.25 -9.20
CA CYS A 173 -6.06 0.94 -7.91
C CYS A 173 -7.46 1.49 -7.65
N TRP A 174 -8.03 1.23 -6.48
CA TRP A 174 -9.42 1.60 -6.16
C TRP A 174 -9.65 1.67 -4.66
N ASN A 175 -10.78 2.27 -4.27
CA ASN A 175 -11.15 2.50 -2.87
C ASN A 175 -12.41 1.73 -2.52
N LEU A 176 -12.42 1.09 -1.36
CA LEU A 176 -13.57 0.33 -0.88
C LEU A 176 -13.81 0.56 0.62
N PRO A 177 -14.97 1.10 1.02
CA PRO A 177 -15.44 1.03 2.39
C PRO A 177 -15.58 -0.44 2.81
N MET A 178 -14.99 -0.84 3.93
CA MET A 178 -15.00 -2.26 4.30
C MET A 178 -16.37 -2.79 4.73
N GLU A 179 -17.31 -1.92 5.12
CA GLU A 179 -18.72 -2.32 5.27
C GLU A 179 -19.32 -2.87 3.96
N ARG A 180 -18.77 -2.44 2.81
CA ARG A 180 -19.20 -2.83 1.46
C ARG A 180 -18.36 -3.95 0.84
N HIS A 181 -17.47 -4.59 1.61
CA HIS A 181 -16.60 -5.68 1.11
C HIS A 181 -17.40 -6.86 0.53
N HIS A 182 -18.63 -7.07 1.01
CA HIS A 182 -19.56 -8.11 0.55
C HIS A 182 -20.00 -7.92 -0.91
N LEU A 183 -19.86 -6.72 -1.49
CA LEU A 183 -20.16 -6.45 -2.90
C LEU A 183 -19.11 -7.04 -3.85
N VAL A 184 -17.94 -7.43 -3.32
CA VAL A 184 -16.82 -7.94 -4.09
C VAL A 184 -16.88 -9.47 -4.08
N SER A 185 -16.84 -10.09 -5.26
CA SER A 185 -16.83 -11.56 -5.34
C SER A 185 -15.57 -12.15 -4.69
N LYS A 186 -15.68 -13.36 -4.13
CA LYS A 186 -14.55 -14.07 -3.50
C LYS A 186 -13.33 -14.19 -4.43
N ALA A 187 -13.55 -14.44 -5.72
CA ALA A 187 -12.47 -14.55 -6.71
C ALA A 187 -11.68 -13.24 -6.85
N ILE A 188 -12.36 -12.08 -6.84
CA ILE A 188 -11.71 -10.76 -6.87
C ILE A 188 -11.05 -10.46 -5.53
N GLN A 189 -11.69 -10.80 -4.40
CA GLN A 189 -11.10 -10.60 -3.07
C GLN A 189 -9.74 -11.32 -2.95
N LEU A 190 -9.62 -12.56 -3.44
CA LEU A 190 -8.37 -13.32 -3.42
C LEU A 190 -7.24 -12.72 -4.29
N GLN A 191 -7.57 -11.84 -5.23
CA GLN A 191 -6.61 -11.16 -6.10
C GLN A 191 -6.42 -9.69 -5.74
N THR A 192 -7.06 -9.24 -4.66
CA THR A 192 -7.01 -7.88 -4.17
C THR A 192 -6.14 -7.81 -2.93
N TYR A 193 -5.24 -6.85 -2.89
CA TYR A 193 -4.27 -6.67 -1.80
C TYR A 193 -4.13 -5.19 -1.46
N HIS A 194 -3.62 -4.94 -0.25
CA HIS A 194 -3.25 -3.60 0.22
C HIS A 194 -1.76 -3.38 -0.04
N LEU A 195 -1.37 -2.18 -0.44
CA LEU A 195 0.03 -1.83 -0.67
C LEU A 195 0.63 -1.21 0.58
N THR A 196 1.89 -1.55 0.88
CA THR A 196 2.72 -0.84 1.86
C THR A 196 3.74 0.01 1.12
N ALA A 197 3.89 1.28 1.50
CA ALA A 197 4.95 2.12 0.98
C ALA A 197 6.26 1.82 1.73
N ALA A 198 7.36 1.71 0.99
CA ALA A 198 8.68 1.70 1.59
C ALA A 198 8.93 3.05 2.28
N ILE A 199 9.45 2.99 3.50
CA ILE A 199 9.81 4.17 4.27
C ILE A 199 11.25 4.53 3.88
N ASP A 200 11.39 5.62 3.16
CA ASP A 200 12.66 6.13 2.65
C ASP A 200 12.86 7.55 3.17
N PHE A 201 13.31 7.66 4.42
CA PHE A 201 13.73 8.94 5.03
C PHE A 201 15.08 8.75 5.73
N GLY A 202 15.97 9.73 5.56
CA GLY A 202 17.27 9.77 6.23
C GLY A 202 17.23 10.67 7.45
N THR A 203 17.42 10.11 8.66
CA THR A 203 17.48 10.90 9.90
C THR A 203 18.88 11.47 10.18
N GLY A 204 19.91 10.94 9.51
CA GLY A 204 21.30 11.31 9.78
C GLY A 204 21.82 10.88 11.15
N HIS A 205 21.07 10.10 11.93
CA HIS A 205 21.47 9.70 13.28
C HIS A 205 22.79 8.93 13.30
N LEU A 206 23.01 8.04 12.32
CA LEU A 206 24.24 7.26 12.21
C LEU A 206 25.47 8.18 12.11
N ARG A 207 25.40 9.20 11.25
CA ARG A 207 26.43 10.23 11.10
C ARG A 207 26.61 11.03 12.37
N TYR A 208 25.52 11.53 12.95
CA TYR A 208 25.55 12.38 14.14
C TYR A 208 26.26 11.67 15.31
N HIS A 209 25.92 10.42 15.58
CA HIS A 209 26.52 9.65 16.67
C HIS A 209 27.99 9.29 16.40
N ALA A 210 28.36 9.01 15.15
CA ALA A 210 29.75 8.80 14.77
C ALA A 210 30.60 10.05 15.06
N LEU A 211 30.17 11.22 14.58
CA LEU A 211 30.88 12.49 14.82
C LEU A 211 31.01 12.81 16.31
N LYS A 212 29.94 12.60 17.08
CA LYS A 212 29.94 12.80 18.53
C LYS A 212 30.93 11.87 19.25
N SER A 213 31.22 10.71 18.68
CA SER A 213 32.14 9.72 19.23
C SER A 213 33.59 9.93 18.78
N GLY A 214 33.88 11.01 18.05
CA GLY A 214 35.23 11.37 17.62
C GLY A 214 35.61 10.88 16.23
N PHE A 215 34.70 10.24 15.50
CA PHE A 215 34.95 9.90 14.09
C PHE A 215 34.96 11.17 13.23
N THR A 216 35.74 11.14 12.15
CA THR A 216 35.80 12.23 11.18
C THR A 216 34.73 12.05 10.11
N ASP A 217 34.30 13.17 9.51
CA ASP A 217 33.31 13.18 8.42
C ASP A 217 33.97 12.85 7.07
N VAL A 218 34.74 11.75 7.02
CA VAL A 218 35.35 11.26 5.79
C VAL A 218 34.31 10.54 4.93
N SER A 219 34.45 10.67 3.62
CA SER A 219 33.57 10.00 2.66
C SER A 219 33.56 8.49 2.89
N GLY A 220 32.38 7.87 2.96
CA GLY A 220 32.23 6.43 3.17
C GLY A 220 32.22 5.96 4.63
N MET A 221 32.43 6.85 5.61
CA MET A 221 32.49 6.47 7.04
C MET A 221 31.18 5.86 7.55
N GLN A 222 30.03 6.42 7.16
CA GLN A 222 28.72 5.93 7.60
C GLN A 222 28.45 4.53 7.07
N GLU A 223 28.80 4.28 5.82
CA GLU A 223 28.67 3.01 5.13
C GLU A 223 29.58 1.95 5.76
N LYS A 224 30.82 2.33 6.10
CA LYS A 224 31.78 1.48 6.81
C LYS A 224 31.29 1.09 8.21
N LEU A 225 30.83 2.05 9.00
CA LEU A 225 30.24 1.80 10.32
C LEU A 225 28.97 0.95 10.22
N ALA A 226 28.08 1.24 9.27
CA ALA A 226 26.88 0.44 9.03
C ALA A 226 27.24 -1.02 8.69
N TYR A 227 28.26 -1.23 7.86
CA TYR A 227 28.73 -2.56 7.49
C TYR A 227 29.27 -3.33 8.70
N ILE A 228 30.14 -2.73 9.51
CA ILE A 228 30.69 -3.39 10.71
C ILE A 228 29.62 -3.67 11.75
N TRP A 229 28.70 -2.72 12.00
CA TRP A 229 27.59 -2.96 12.92
C TRP A 229 26.63 -4.04 12.43
N GLY A 230 26.33 -4.07 11.13
CA GLY A 230 25.54 -5.15 10.55
C GLY A 230 26.22 -6.51 10.71
N THR A 231 27.53 -6.56 10.44
CA THR A 231 28.34 -7.79 10.58
C THR A 231 28.42 -8.25 12.04
N TRP A 232 28.66 -7.33 12.98
CA TRP A 232 28.66 -7.65 14.41
C TRP A 232 27.27 -8.04 14.94
N THR A 233 26.18 -7.46 14.42
CA THR A 233 24.83 -7.87 14.81
C THR A 233 24.52 -9.32 14.39
N GLY A 234 25.09 -9.78 13.28
CA GLY A 234 24.96 -11.16 12.81
C GLY A 234 25.86 -12.15 13.56
N ASP A 235 27.16 -11.89 13.57
CA ASP A 235 28.19 -12.86 14.00
C ASP A 235 29.12 -12.32 15.12
N GLY A 236 28.71 -11.24 15.77
CA GLY A 236 29.48 -10.59 16.82
C GLY A 236 29.33 -11.24 18.19
N ASN A 237 30.35 -11.02 19.03
CA ASN A 237 30.30 -11.41 20.42
C ASN A 237 29.65 -10.30 21.27
N SER A 238 28.68 -10.64 22.12
CA SER A 238 27.98 -9.67 22.96
C SER A 238 28.83 -9.07 24.09
N PHE A 239 29.93 -9.72 24.47
CA PHE A 239 30.83 -9.30 25.54
C PHE A 239 32.12 -8.66 25.03
N HIS A 240 32.45 -8.86 23.75
CA HIS A 240 33.71 -8.43 23.16
C HIS A 240 33.50 -7.83 21.77
N THR A 241 34.30 -6.82 21.42
CA THR A 241 34.35 -6.25 20.06
C THR A 241 35.07 -7.20 19.10
N SER A 242 34.42 -8.31 18.77
CA SER A 242 34.94 -9.37 17.90
C SER A 242 33.81 -9.97 17.07
N ILE A 243 34.15 -10.49 15.90
CA ILE A 243 33.22 -11.06 14.91
C ILE A 243 33.77 -12.44 14.52
N ALA A 244 32.91 -13.44 14.46
CA ALA A 244 33.25 -14.75 13.91
C ALA A 244 33.16 -14.70 12.37
N VAL A 245 34.22 -15.13 11.68
CA VAL A 245 34.27 -15.12 10.21
C VAL A 245 34.67 -16.51 9.72
N ASN A 246 33.98 -16.99 8.69
CA ASN A 246 34.35 -18.25 8.05
C ASN A 246 35.65 -18.09 7.27
N LEU A 247 36.69 -18.83 7.63
CA LEU A 247 38.01 -18.78 6.99
C LEU A 247 38.00 -19.11 5.49
N LYS A 248 36.95 -19.78 4.99
CA LYS A 248 36.77 -20.06 3.57
C LYS A 248 36.17 -18.89 2.80
N ASP A 249 35.51 -17.95 3.48
CA ASP A 249 34.94 -16.76 2.87
C ASP A 249 36.00 -15.66 2.76
N ARG A 250 36.84 -15.78 1.74
CA ARG A 250 37.94 -14.85 1.49
C ARG A 250 37.45 -13.45 1.12
N GLU A 251 36.26 -13.33 0.53
CA GLU A 251 35.67 -12.05 0.15
C GLU A 251 35.20 -11.27 1.37
N GLN A 252 34.52 -11.93 2.31
CA GLN A 252 34.11 -11.30 3.57
C GLN A 252 35.32 -10.86 4.39
N ILE A 253 36.37 -11.69 4.49
CA ILE A 253 37.61 -11.33 5.19
C ILE A 253 38.24 -10.09 4.55
N ALA A 254 38.44 -10.09 3.24
CA ALA A 254 39.03 -8.95 2.53
C ALA A 254 38.19 -7.67 2.70
N ARG A 255 36.86 -7.79 2.72
CA ARG A 255 35.96 -6.65 2.92
C ARG A 255 36.03 -6.11 4.35
N ILE A 256 36.12 -6.97 5.36
CA ILE A 256 36.30 -6.55 6.75
C ILE A 256 37.64 -5.84 6.92
N ASP A 257 38.71 -6.38 6.33
CA ASP A 257 40.03 -5.77 6.37
C ASP A 257 40.02 -4.37 5.73
N ASP A 258 39.43 -4.20 4.54
CA ASP A 258 39.26 -2.93 3.84
C ASP A 258 38.45 -1.90 4.66
N VAL A 259 37.33 -2.33 5.26
CA VAL A 259 36.46 -1.44 6.04
C VAL A 259 37.14 -1.00 7.34
N CYS A 260 37.84 -1.91 8.02
CA CYS A 260 38.52 -1.63 9.28
C CYS A 260 39.82 -0.85 9.12
N TYR A 261 40.49 -0.90 7.96
CA TYR A 261 41.75 -0.20 7.73
C TYR A 261 41.63 1.33 7.87
N ASP A 262 40.46 1.88 7.56
CA ASP A 262 40.18 3.32 7.53
C ASP A 262 39.29 3.81 8.70
N LEU A 263 38.94 2.92 9.65
CA LEU A 263 38.11 3.21 10.83
C LEU A 263 38.98 3.52 12.07
#